data_AF-A0A378IXJ6-F1
#
_entry.id   AF-A0A378IXJ6-F1
#
_cell.length_a   1.000
_cell.length_b   1.000
_cell.length_c   1.000
_cell.angle_alpha   90.00
_cell.angle_beta   90.00
_cell.angle_gamma   90.00
#
_symmetry.space_group_name_H-M   'P 1'
#
loop_
_entity.id
_entity.type
_entity.pdbx_description
1 polymer ?
#
loop_
_entity_poly.entity_id
_entity_poly.type
_entity_poly.pdbx_seq_one_letter_code
_entity_poly.pdbx_strand_id
1 'polypeptide(L)' 'MKEEIIESKTYRRNSYNIVYDGKEYYLLQCNSIGIPEVMTYYSTLEEAKIAFDKLFKK' A
#
# COMPACT_ATOMS: atom_id res chain seq x y z
N MET A 1 -15.92 9.50 0.87
CA MET A 1 -15.59 8.05 0.93
C MET A 1 -14.57 7.87 2.04
N LYS A 2 -14.59 6.75 2.77
CA LYS A 2 -13.69 6.52 3.91
C LYS A 2 -12.61 5.55 3.46
N GLU A 3 -11.36 6.00 3.48
CA GLU A 3 -10.20 5.16 3.18
C GLU A 3 -9.90 4.26 4.38
N GLU A 4 -9.64 2.97 4.13
CA GLU A 4 -9.32 1.98 5.15
C GLU A 4 -7.94 1.39 4.87
N ILE A 5 -7.05 1.47 5.87
CA ILE A 5 -5.74 0.81 5.80
C ILE A 5 -5.92 -0.65 6.17
N ILE A 6 -5.68 -1.54 5.22
CA ILE A 6 -5.83 -2.98 5.35
C ILE A 6 -4.56 -3.61 5.96
N GLU A 7 -3.40 -3.17 5.49
CA GLU A 7 -2.11 -3.70 5.92
C GLU A 7 -1.05 -2.60 5.85
N SER A 8 -0.11 -2.61 6.79
CA SER A 8 0.97 -1.63 6.89
C SER A 8 2.29 -2.30 7.21
N LYS A 9 3.36 -1.91 6.51
CA LYS A 9 4.71 -2.39 6.77
C LYS A 9 5.74 -1.31 6.50
N THR A 10 6.68 -1.15 7.42
CA THR A 10 7.78 -0.18 7.28
C THR A 10 9.04 -0.88 6.81
N TYR A 11 9.69 -0.32 5.79
CA TYR A 11 10.97 -0.80 5.28
C TYR A 11 11.86 0.37 4.85
N ARG A 12 13.14 0.34 5.27
CA ARG A 12 14.15 1.37 4.97
C ARG A 12 13.65 2.82 5.18
N ARG A 13 12.93 3.06 6.28
CA ARG A 13 12.35 4.36 6.68
C ARG A 13 11.17 4.85 5.81
N ASN A 14 10.66 4.01 4.90
CA ASN A 14 9.40 4.25 4.19
C ASN A 14 8.33 3.33 4.77
N SER A 15 7.09 3.81 4.84
CA SER A 15 5.92 3.01 5.21
C SER A 15 5.16 2.64 3.95
N TYR A 16 4.82 1.38 3.79
CA TYR A 16 4.02 0.87 2.69
C TYR A 16 2.70 0.38 3.25
N ASN A 17 1.59 0.77 2.64
CA ASN A 17 0.25 0.42 3.08
C ASN A 17 -0.54 -0.16 1.91
N ILE A 18 -1.38 -1.16 2.19
CA ILE A 18 -2.50 -1.53 1.33
C ILE A 18 -3.70 -0.72 1.83
N VAL A 19 -4.31 0.07 0.97
CA VAL A 19 -5.47 0.91 1.30
C VAL A 19 -6.64 0.56 0.40
N TYR A 20 -7.85 0.57 0.94
CA TYR A 20 -9.09 0.46 0.19
C TYR A 20 -9.85 1.79 0.24
N ASP A 21 -10.18 2.37 -0.91
CA ASP A 21 -10.87 3.67 -1.00
C ASP A 21 -12.41 3.57 -1.00
N GLY A 22 -12.95 2.34 -0.94
CA GLY A 22 -14.37 2.06 -1.10
C GLY A 22 -14.74 1.52 -2.49
N LYS A 23 -13.79 1.50 -3.43
CA LYS A 23 -13.96 0.98 -4.78
C LYS A 23 -12.83 0.02 -5.19
N GLU A 24 -11.58 0.42 -4.96
CA GLU A 24 -10.38 -0.29 -5.42
C GLU A 24 -9.34 -0.36 -4.30
N TYR A 25 -8.42 -1.32 -4.41
CA TYR A 25 -7.28 -1.44 -3.50
C TYR A 25 -6.09 -0.71 -4.12
N TYR A 26 -5.27 -0.06 -3.33
CA TYR A 26 -4.05 0.55 -3.83
C TYR A 26 -2.91 0.44 -2.83
N LEU A 27 -1.69 0.41 -3.37
CA LEU A 27 -0.47 0.48 -2.59
C LEU A 27 -0.07 1.93 -2.39
N LEU A 28 0.06 2.32 -1.14
CA LEU A 28 0.49 3.64 -0.73
C LEU A 28 1.87 3.57 -0.09
N GLN A 29 2.84 4.32 -0.61
CA GLN A 29 4.13 4.51 0.03
C GLN A 29 4.17 5.88 0.70
N CYS A 30 4.36 5.93 2.00
CA CYS A 30 4.78 7.15 2.69
C CYS A 30 6.30 7.15 2.80
N ASN A 31 6.93 8.15 2.18
CA ASN A 31 8.38 8.29 2.25
C ASN A 31 8.85 8.77 3.65
N SER A 32 10.16 8.86 3.85
CA SER A 32 10.76 9.21 5.15
C SER A 32 10.42 10.61 5.69
N ILE A 33 9.88 11.50 4.84
CA ILE A 33 9.41 12.83 5.21
C ILE A 33 7.89 12.89 5.39
N GLY A 34 7.21 11.74 5.32
CA GLY A 34 5.77 11.61 5.58
C GLY A 34 4.87 11.98 4.40
N ILE A 35 5.41 12.14 3.20
CA ILE A 35 4.61 12.42 2.00
C ILE A 35 4.06 11.10 1.46
N PRO A 36 2.72 10.97 1.31
CA PRO A 36 2.09 9.81 0.71
C PRO A 36 2.21 9.85 -0.83
N GLU A 37 2.62 8.73 -1.41
CA GLU A 37 2.73 8.50 -2.85
C GLU A 37 1.95 7.23 -3.21
N VAL A 38 0.89 7.39 -4.01
CA VAL A 38 0.13 6.24 -4.53
C VAL A 38 0.98 5.55 -5.58
N MET A 39 1.31 4.28 -5.34
CA MET A 39 2.15 3.50 -6.23
C MET A 39 1.35 2.86 -7.36
N THR A 40 0.33 2.07 -6.99
CA THR A 40 -0.39 1.20 -7.94
C THR A 40 -1.78 0.86 -7.40
N TYR A 41 -2.77 0.80 -8.30
CA TYR A 41 -4.13 0.32 -8.02
C TYR A 41 -4.31 -1.15 -8.42
N TYR A 42 -5.21 -1.84 -7.72
CA TYR A 42 -5.54 -3.24 -7.87
C TYR A 42 -7.06 -3.45 -7.73
N SER A 43 -7.60 -4.34 -8.54
CA SER A 43 -9.04 -4.65 -8.52
C SER A 43 -9.40 -5.55 -7.33
N THR A 44 -8.43 -6.31 -6.81
CA THR A 44 -8.65 -7.26 -5.72
C THR A 44 -7.61 -7.10 -4.61
N LEU A 45 -8.00 -7.46 -3.38
CA LEU A 45 -7.10 -7.49 -2.23
C LEU A 45 -5.95 -8.48 -2.41
N GLU A 46 -6.22 -9.61 -3.07
CA GLU A 46 -5.23 -10.68 -3.26
C GLU A 46 -4.09 -10.22 -4.17
N GLU A 47 -4.40 -9.52 -5.27
CA GLU A 47 -3.38 -8.91 -6.12
C GLU A 47 -2.56 -7.85 -5.38
N ALA A 48 -3.22 -7.01 -4.59
CA ALA A 48 -2.56 -6.00 -3.77
C ALA A 48 -1.59 -6.65 -2.76
N LYS A 49 -2.00 -7.74 -2.11
CA LYS A 49 -1.16 -8.51 -1.17
C LYS A 49 0.03 -9.18 -1.84
N ILE A 50 -0.17 -9.80 -3.01
CA ILE A 50 0.91 -10.41 -3.79
C ILE A 50 1.96 -9.34 -4.18
N ALA A 51 1.50 -8.17 -4.63
CA ALA A 51 2.39 -7.06 -4.97
C ALA A 51 3.10 -6.50 -3.73
N PHE A 52 2.37 -6.36 -2.62
CA PHE A 52 2.91 -5.94 -1.33
C PHE A 52 4.05 -6.86 -0.87
N ASP A 53 3.83 -8.17 -0.86
CA ASP A 53 4.84 -9.15 -0.47
C ASP A 53 6.09 -9.10 -1.35
N LYS A 54 5.91 -8.90 -2.67
CA LYS A 54 7.01 -8.76 -3.62
C LYS A 54 7.92 -7.58 -3.30
N LEU A 55 7.41 -6.49 -2.70
CA LEU A 55 8.25 -5.35 -2.29
C LEU A 55 9.31 -5.73 -1.23
N PHE A 56 9.07 -6.81 -0.47
CA PHE A 56 9.93 -7.19 0.66
C PHE A 56 10.74 -8.48 0.45
N LYS A 57 10.50 -9.25 -0.62
CA LYS A 57 11.21 -10.52 -0.90
C LYS A 57 12.57 -10.34 -1.61
N LYS A 58 13.37 -9.34 -1.22
CA LYS A 58 14.69 -9.09 -1.83
C LYS A 58 15.82 -9.72 -1.04
#